data_AF-A0A6L6F2L1-F1
#
_entry.id   AF-A0A6L6F2L1-F1
#
_cell.length_a   1.000
_cell.length_b   1.000
_cell.length_c   1.000
_cell.angle_alpha   90.00
_cell.angle_beta   90.00
_cell.angle_gamma   90.00
#
_symmetry.space_group_name_H-M   'P 1'
#
loop_
_entity.id
_entity.type
_entity.pdbx_description
1 polymer ?
#
loop_
_entity_poly.entity_id
_entity_poly.type
_entity_poly.pdbx_seq_one_letter_code
_entity_poly.pdbx_strand_id
1 'polypeptide(L)' 'METLLEPLQYAFFQKGLFVASLSGALLGFIGVFIVLRGMSYIGHGLSHSIFGGFAAAQLFASSFYILGAGIWG' A
#
# COMPACT_ATOMS: atom_id res chain seq x y z
N MET A 1 -13.86 21.46 21.41
CA MET A 1 -12.55 20.86 21.08
C MET A 1 -12.62 19.34 21.13
N GLU A 2 -13.29 18.76 22.13
CA GLU A 2 -13.57 17.31 22.23
C GLU A 2 -14.34 16.71 21.02
N THR A 3 -15.32 17.43 20.47
CA THR A 3 -16.16 16.94 19.34
C THR A 3 -15.40 16.72 18.03
N LEU A 4 -14.21 17.31 17.86
CA LEU A 4 -13.38 17.10 16.66
C LEU A 4 -12.42 15.91 16.81
N LEU A 5 -12.12 15.49 18.04
CA LEU A 5 -11.18 14.40 18.35
C LEU A 5 -11.90 13.08 18.64
N GLU A 6 -13.21 13.10 18.85
CA GLU A 6 -14.09 11.93 18.91
C GLU A 6 -13.85 10.91 17.77
N PRO A 7 -13.79 11.31 16.48
CA PRO A 7 -13.55 10.35 15.39
C PRO A 7 -12.17 9.68 15.43
N LEU A 8 -11.17 10.33 16.04
CA LEU A 8 -9.81 9.80 16.19
C LEU A 8 -9.70 8.72 17.28
N GLN A 9 -10.70 8.61 18.16
CA GLN A 9 -10.75 7.56 19.18
C GLN A 9 -11.23 6.22 18.62
N TYR A 10 -11.88 6.20 17.44
CA TYR A 10 -12.27 4.94 16.82
C TYR A 10 -11.03 4.15 16.38
N ALA A 11 -10.99 2.87 16.76
CA ALA A 11 -9.90 1.95 16.42
C ALA A 11 -9.66 1.84 14.91
N PHE A 12 -10.70 2.06 14.09
CA PHE A 12 -10.56 2.15 12.63
C PHE A 12 -9.67 3.32 12.19
N PHE A 13 -9.92 4.51 12.73
CA PHE A 13 -9.12 5.70 12.41
C PHE A 13 -7.69 5.56 12.89
N GLN A 14 -7.47 5.05 14.10
CA GLN A 14 -6.12 4.84 14.64
C GLN A 14 -5.31 3.85 13.78
N LYS A 15 -5.91 2.72 13.42
CA LYS A 15 -5.29 1.73 12.53
C LYS A 15 -5.06 2.29 11.13
N GLY A 16 -6.05 2.98 10.57
CA GLY A 16 -5.97 3.61 9.26
C GLY A 16 -4.85 4.64 9.21
N LEU A 17 -4.72 5.47 10.24
CA LEU A 17 -3.69 6.51 10.32
C LEU A 17 -2.29 5.90 10.50
N PHE A 18 -2.18 4.82 11.26
CA PHE A 18 -0.93 4.06 11.39
C PHE A 18 -0.49 3.46 10.04
N VAL A 19 -1.40 2.76 9.35
CA VAL A 19 -1.12 2.13 8.05
C VAL A 19 -0.84 3.18 6.98
N ALA A 20 -1.61 4.27 6.94
CA ALA A 20 -1.41 5.38 6.00
C ALA A 20 -0.08 6.10 6.22
N SER A 21 0.31 6.34 7.48
CA SER A 21 1.60 6.94 7.80
C SER A 21 2.76 6.03 7.40
N LEU A 22 2.68 4.74 7.73
CA LEU A 22 3.74 3.78 7.43
C LEU A 22 3.89 3.56 5.92
N SER A 23 2.79 3.36 5.20
CA SER A 23 2.79 3.26 3.74
C SER A 23 3.28 4.55 3.08
N GLY A 24 2.82 5.72 3.53
CA GLY A 24 3.26 7.01 3.01
C GLY A 24 4.77 7.25 3.20
N ALA A 25 5.32 6.89 4.36
CA ALA A 25 6.76 6.98 4.62
C ALA A 25 7.57 6.09 3.67
N LEU A 26 7.13 4.84 3.46
CA LEU A 26 7.77 3.90 2.55
C LEU A 26 7.68 4.35 1.09
N LEU A 27 6.49 4.76 0.63
CA LEU A 27 6.29 5.24 -0.74
C LEU A 27 7.09 6.53 -1.01
N GLY A 28 7.17 7.43 -0.04
CA GLY A 28 8.00 8.64 -0.13
C GLY A 28 9.48 8.31 -0.25
N PHE A 29 9.98 7.38 0.56
CA PHE A 29 11.37 6.92 0.49
C PHE A 29 11.71 6.27 -0.85
N ILE A 30 10.87 5.36 -1.32
CA ILE A 30 11.03 4.68 -2.62
C ILE A 30 10.96 5.69 -3.77
N GLY A 31 10.05 6.68 -3.70
CA GLY A 31 9.94 7.74 -4.69
C GLY A 31 11.24 8.53 -4.85
N VAL A 32 11.84 8.97 -3.73
CA VAL A 32 13.13 9.67 -3.75
C VAL A 32 14.23 8.79 -4.31
N PHE A 33 14.28 7.51 -3.92
CA PHE A 33 15.27 6.55 -4.44
C PHE A 33 15.15 6.38 -5.97
N ILE A 34 13.94 6.20 -6.50
CA ILE A 34 13.70 6.02 -7.94
C ILE A 34 14.10 7.26 -8.74
N VAL A 35 13.79 8.47 -8.22
CA VAL A 35 14.13 9.74 -8.86
C VAL A 35 15.65 9.93 -8.93
N LEU A 36 16.35 9.70 -7.82
CA LEU A 36 17.82 9.83 -7.76
C LEU A 36 18.54 8.82 -8.69
N ARG A 37 17.93 7.67 -8.96
CA ARG A 37 18.48 6.65 -9.86
C ARG A 37 18.11 6.85 -11.32
N GLY A 38 17.41 7.94 -11.66
CA GLY A 38 16.99 8.22 -13.04
C GLY A 38 15.96 7.23 -13.59
N MET A 39 15.33 6.43 -12.73
CA MET A 39 14.40 5.36 -13.09
C MET A 39 12.94 5.86 -13.14
N SER A 40 12.73 7.14 -13.44
CA SER A 40 11.40 7.79 -13.36
C SER A 40 10.33 7.13 -14.23
N TYR A 41 10.71 6.45 -15.33
CA TYR A 41 9.78 5.73 -16.21
C TYR A 41 9.16 4.47 -15.58
N ILE A 42 9.72 3.96 -14.48
CA ILE A 42 9.21 2.75 -13.82
C ILE A 42 7.83 2.98 -13.22
N GLY A 43 7.53 4.19 -12.73
CA GLY A 43 6.23 4.51 -12.15
C GLY A 43 5.06 4.29 -13.12
N HIS A 44 5.27 4.55 -14.42
CA HIS A 44 4.23 4.36 -15.44
C HIS A 44 3.92 2.87 -15.65
N GLY A 45 4.95 2.03 -15.84
CA GLY A 45 4.78 0.59 -16.00
C GLY A 45 4.25 -0.10 -14.74
N LEU A 46 4.75 0.31 -13.57
CA LEU A 46 4.37 -0.23 -12.26
C LEU A 46 2.87 -0.01 -11.98
N SER A 47 2.34 1.15 -12.33
CA SER A 47 0.90 1.45 -12.18
C SER A 47 0.02 0.51 -13.01
N HIS A 48 0.45 0.16 -14.22
CA HIS A 48 -0.27 -0.78 -15.08
C HIS A 48 -0.15 -2.24 -14.62
N SER A 49 1.00 -2.65 -14.05
CA SER A 49 1.19 -4.01 -13.57
C SER A 49 0.54 -4.30 -12.20
N ILE A 50 0.46 -3.30 -11.31
CA ILE A 50 -0.06 -3.50 -9.94
C ILE A 50 -1.53 -3.89 -9.95
N PHE A 51 -2.36 -3.25 -10.78
CA PHE A 51 -3.80 -3.54 -10.83
C PHE A 51 -4.08 -4.97 -11.30
N GLY A 52 -3.39 -5.42 -12.35
CA GLY A 52 -3.47 -6.80 -12.85
C GLY A 52 -2.95 -7.82 -11.83
N GLY A 53 -1.85 -7.50 -11.15
CA GLY A 53 -1.30 -8.34 -10.08
C GLY A 53 -2.26 -8.50 -8.89
N PHE A 54 -2.91 -7.42 -8.45
CA PHE A 54 -3.90 -7.48 -7.37
C PHE A 54 -5.14 -8.31 -7.76
N ALA A 55 -5.64 -8.13 -8.98
CA ALA A 55 -6.77 -8.91 -9.48
C ALA A 55 -6.43 -10.41 -9.58
N ALA A 56 -5.26 -10.75 -10.13
CA ALA A 56 -4.78 -12.13 -10.17
C ALA A 56 -4.60 -12.72 -8.77
N ALA A 57 -4.03 -11.96 -7.83
CA ALA A 57 -3.87 -12.39 -6.45
C ALA A 57 -5.22 -12.73 -5.81
N GLN A 58 -6.27 -11.93 -6.01
CA GLN A 58 -7.58 -12.22 -5.44
C GLN A 58 -8.22 -13.49 -6.05
N LEU A 59 -7.99 -13.75 -7.33
CA LEU A 59 -8.48 -14.95 -8.01
C LEU A 59 -7.77 -16.21 -7.49
N PHE A 60 -6.45 -16.20 -7.32
CA PHE A 60 -5.68 -17.34 -6.80
C PHE A 60 -5.74 -17.48 -5.26
N ALA A 61 -5.86 -16.38 -4.52
CA ALA A 61 -5.98 -16.36 -3.05
C ALA A 61 -7.32 -16.90 -2.55
N SER A 62 -8.35 -16.98 -3.40
CA SER A 62 -9.59 -17.69 -3.08
C SER A 62 -9.36 -19.16 -2.70
N SER A 63 -8.28 -19.77 -3.21
CA SER A 63 -7.90 -21.17 -2.92
C SER A 63 -6.77 -21.30 -1.89
N PHE A 64 -5.91 -20.28 -1.71
CA PHE A 64 -4.73 -20.33 -0.83
C PHE A 64 -4.39 -18.93 -0.25
N TYR A 65 -5.27 -18.41 0.61
CA TYR A 65 -5.16 -17.07 1.20
C TYR A 65 -3.82 -16.80 1.93
N ILE A 66 -3.19 -17.86 2.47
CA ILE A 66 -1.97 -17.76 3.29
C ILE A 66 -0.68 -17.90 2.45
N LEU A 67 -0.68 -18.70 1.38
CA LEU A 67 0.51 -18.85 0.51
C LEU A 67 0.59 -17.76 -0.56
N GLY A 68 -0.54 -17.26 -1.07
CA GLY A 68 -0.56 -16.19 -2.07
C GLY A 68 -0.03 -14.86 -1.54
N ALA A 69 -0.31 -14.53 -0.27
CA ALA A 69 0.16 -13.31 0.37
C ALA A 69 1.66 -13.31 0.70
N GLY A 70 2.28 -14.49 0.85
CA GLY A 70 3.71 -14.63 1.21
C GLY A 70 4.66 -14.80 0.02
N ILE A 71 4.17 -15.29 -1.13
CA ILE A 71 5.01 -15.55 -2.32
C ILE A 71 5.12 -14.33 -3.24
N TRP A 72 4.16 -13.40 -3.16
CA TRP A 72 4.09 -12.23 -4.04
C TRP A 72 4.32 -10.88 -3.33
N GLY A 73 4.70 -10.93 -2.04
CA GLY A 73 5.21 -9.79 -1.28
C GLY A 73 6.72 -9.64 -1.46
#